data_AF-A0A6B2J4J4-F1
#
_entry.id   AF-A0A6B2J4J4-F1
#
_cell.length_a   1.000
_cell.length_b   1.000
_cell.length_c   1.000
_cell.angle_alpha   90.00
_cell.angle_beta   90.00
_cell.angle_gamma   90.00
#
_symmetry.space_group_name_H-M   'P 1'
#
loop_
_entity.id
_entity.type
_entity.pdbx_description
1 polymer ?
#
loop_
_entity_poly.entity_id
_entity_poly.type
_entity_poly.pdbx_seq_one_letter_code
_entity_poly.pdbx_strand_id
1 'polypeptide(L)' 'MIKVLVFFNTESCKVMTVPEGTSSIRQEYPNGEETHLQIMSAGFPSLTGDHDVIYVASDRQLMSQEILDASRKYL' A
#
# COMPACT_ATOMS: atom_id res chain seq x y z
N MET A 1 14.55 3.92 0.32
CA MET A 1 13.40 3.58 1.19
C MET A 1 12.13 3.94 0.44
N ILE A 2 11.14 3.05 0.36
CA ILE A 2 9.84 3.33 -0.28
C ILE A 2 8.74 3.48 0.77
N LYS A 3 7.78 4.38 0.51
CA LYS A 3 6.54 4.48 1.28
C LYS A 3 5.51 3.53 0.67
N VAL A 4 4.90 2.70 1.50
CA VAL A 4 3.87 1.74 1.13
C VAL A 4 2.60 2.05 1.89
N LEU A 5 1.49 2.18 1.17
CA LEU A 5 0.16 2.27 1.77
C LEU A 5 -0.32 0.86 2.14
N VAL A 6 -0.53 0.62 3.43
CA VAL A 6 -0.94 -0.68 3.97
C VAL A 6 -2.41 -0.62 4.37
N PHE A 7 -3.20 -1.48 3.74
CA PHE A 7 -4.61 -1.69 4.02
C PHE A 7 -4.78 -3.08 4.62
N PHE A 8 -5.03 -3.15 5.91
CA PHE A 8 -5.03 -4.43 6.61
C PHE A 8 -6.25 -4.54 7.52
N ASN A 9 -6.89 -5.72 7.56
CA ASN A 9 -7.94 -6.05 8.52
C ASN A 9 -9.11 -5.05 8.52
N THR A 10 -9.49 -4.52 7.34
CA THR A 10 -10.52 -3.49 7.17
C THR A 10 -10.28 -2.18 7.96
N GLU A 11 -9.10 -2.01 8.53
CA GLU A 11 -8.73 -0.81 9.26
C GLU A 11 -8.45 0.36 8.31
N SER A 12 -8.25 1.54 8.91
CA SER A 12 -7.77 2.72 8.21
C SER A 12 -6.41 2.44 7.54
N CYS A 13 -6.20 3.02 6.36
CA CYS A 13 -4.92 2.95 5.67
C CYS A 13 -3.78 3.51 6.54
N LYS A 14 -2.65 2.80 6.57
CA LYS A 14 -1.43 3.18 7.28
C LYS A 14 -0.28 3.32 6.29
N VAL A 15 0.62 4.28 6.50
CA VAL A 15 1.86 4.37 5.70
C VAL A 15 2.96 3.64 6.42
N MET A 16 3.62 2.70 5.73
CA MET A 16 4.83 2.06 6.20
C MET A 16 6.00 2.42 5.29
N THR A 17 7.15 2.71 5.89
CA THR A 17 8.38 2.91 5.13
C THR A 17 9.20 1.64 5.18
N VAL A 18 9.52 1.07 4.02
CA VAL A 18 10.29 -0.17 3.90
C VAL A 18 11.52 0.03 3.01
N PRO A 19 12.56 -0.81 3.16
CA PRO A 19 13.71 -0.79 2.26
C PRO A 19 13.29 -1.01 0.80
N GLU A 20 14.00 -0.37 -0.13
CA GLU A 20 13.84 -0.67 -1.56
C GLU A 20 14.19 -2.14 -1.81
N GLY A 21 13.37 -2.82 -2.63
CA GLY A 21 13.49 -4.26 -2.86
C GLY A 21 12.69 -5.16 -1.90
N THR A 22 12.00 -4.57 -0.90
CA THR A 22 11.03 -5.32 -0.09
C THR A 22 9.86 -5.75 -0.97
N SER A 23 9.56 -7.04 -1.00
CA SER A 23 8.47 -7.61 -1.80
C SER A 23 7.18 -7.84 -1.01
N SER A 24 7.25 -7.94 0.31
CA SER A 24 6.09 -8.19 1.17
C SER A 24 6.25 -7.61 2.57
N ILE A 25 5.14 -7.28 3.21
CA ILE A 25 5.05 -6.77 4.58
C ILE A 25 4.34 -7.81 5.44
N ARG A 26 4.98 -8.23 6.52
CA ARG A 26 4.35 -9.09 7.53
C ARG A 26 3.36 -8.26 8.35
N GLN A 27 2.13 -8.76 8.50
CA GLN A 27 1.10 -8.21 9.37
C GLN A 27 0.53 -9.34 10.23
N GLU A 28 0.08 -9.00 11.43
CA GLU A 28 -0.54 -9.93 12.37
C GLU A 28 -1.97 -9.47 12.61
N TYR A 29 -2.92 -10.38 12.37
CA TYR A 29 -4.32 -10.17 12.68
C TYR A 29 -4.52 -10.16 14.20
N PRO A 30 -5.57 -9.49 14.72
CA PRO A 30 -5.84 -9.44 16.16
C PRO A 30 -6.12 -10.81 16.79
N ASN A 31 -6.37 -11.85 15.98
CA ASN A 31 -6.52 -13.23 16.43
C ASN A 31 -5.17 -13.98 16.56
N GLY A 32 -4.04 -13.34 16.25
CA GLY A 32 -2.70 -13.93 16.26
C GLY A 32 -2.31 -14.66 14.97
N GLU A 33 -3.16 -14.66 13.94
CA GLU A 33 -2.78 -15.18 12.62
C GLU A 33 -1.87 -14.20 11.88
N GLU A 34 -0.82 -14.73 11.26
CA GLU A 34 0.16 -13.92 10.56
C GLU A 34 -0.03 -14.04 9.05
N THR A 35 0.05 -12.90 8.37
CA THR A 35 -0.03 -12.86 6.91
C THR A 35 1.06 -11.99 6.31
N HIS A 36 1.39 -12.30 5.06
CA HIS A 36 2.38 -11.57 4.29
C HIS A 36 1.67 -10.84 3.16
N LEU A 37 1.51 -9.53 3.32
CA LEU A 37 0.92 -8.67 2.32
C LEU A 37 1.95 -8.39 1.23
N GLN A 38 1.67 -8.83 0.01
CA GLN A 38 2.54 -8.51 -1.12
C GLN A 38 2.46 -7.01 -1.43
N ILE A 39 3.62 -6.41 -1.67
CA ILE A 39 3.70 -5.02 -2.11
C ILE A 39 3.44 -5.01 -3.62
N MET A 40 2.38 -4.31 -4.00
CA MET A 40 1.97 -4.07 -5.38
C MET A 40 2.26 -2.62 -5.75
N SER A 41 2.58 -2.38 -7.01
CA SER A 41 2.78 -1.04 -7.56
C SER A 41 1.55 -0.61 -8.37
N ALA A 42 0.86 0.43 -7.91
CA ALA A 42 -0.22 1.07 -8.64
C ALA A 42 0.33 2.30 -9.38
N GLY A 43 0.41 2.22 -10.70
CA GLY A 43 0.78 3.35 -11.55
C GLY A 43 -0.44 4.19 -11.89
N PHE A 44 -0.40 5.50 -11.59
CA PHE A 44 -1.44 6.42 -12.02
C PHE A 44 -0.88 7.32 -13.13
N PRO A 45 -1.57 7.42 -14.29
CA PRO A 45 -1.14 8.31 -15.34
C PRO A 45 -1.34 9.75 -14.88
N SER A 46 -0.25 10.43 -14.52
CA SER A 46 -0.27 11.87 -14.26
C SER A 46 -0.17 12.65 -15.58
N LEU A 47 -0.92 13.74 -15.68
CA LEU A 47 -1.02 14.58 -16.88
C LEU A 47 0.33 15.24 -17.27
N THR A 48 1.28 15.34 -16.33
CA THR A 48 2.61 15.94 -16.51
C THR A 48 3.69 14.94 -16.93
N GLY A 49 3.37 13.65 -17.11
CA GLY A 49 4.31 12.62 -17.56
C GLY A 49 5.22 12.04 -16.47
N ASP A 50 5.15 12.55 -15.24
CA ASP A 50 5.79 11.92 -14.08
C ASP A 50 4.94 10.73 -13.61
N HIS A 51 5.47 9.53 -13.70
CA HIS A 51 4.74 8.33 -13.30
C HIS A 51 4.88 8.17 -11.79
N ASP A 52 3.94 8.75 -11.03
CA ASP A 52 3.84 8.48 -9.61
C ASP A 52 3.42 7.02 -9.43
N VAL A 53 4.41 6.18 -9.10
CA VAL A 53 4.20 4.79 -8.73
C VAL A 53 3.91 4.74 -7.23
N ILE A 54 2.67 4.41 -6.90
CA ILE A 54 2.25 4.25 -5.51
C ILE A 54 2.41 2.79 -5.13
N TYR A 55 3.18 2.51 -4.09
CA TYR A 55 3.30 1.17 -3.53
C TYR A 55 2.20 0.92 -2.52
N VAL A 56 1.54 -0.22 -2.63
CA VAL A 56 0.38 -0.60 -1.82
C VAL A 56 0.48 -2.05 -1.40
N ALA A 57 0.13 -2.37 -0.16
CA ALA A 57 0.01 -3.73 0.33
C ALA A 57 -1.36 -3.90 0.97
N SER A 58 -2.07 -5.00 0.67
CA SER A 58 -3.42 -5.20 1.14
C SER A 58 -3.76 -6.67 1.36
N ASP A 59 -4.53 -6.97 2.40
CA ASP A 59 -5.13 -8.30 2.60
C ASP A 59 -6.47 -8.46 1.88
N ARG A 60 -7.02 -7.36 1.38
CA ARG A 60 -8.27 -7.29 0.62
C ARG A 60 -8.07 -6.72 -0.77
N GLN A 61 -9.06 -6.93 -1.63
CA GLN A 61 -9.11 -6.24 -2.91
C GLN A 61 -9.32 -4.74 -2.69
N LEU A 62 -8.45 -3.93 -3.29
CA LEU A 62 -8.53 -2.47 -3.23
C LEU A 62 -9.04 -1.90 -4.56
N MET A 63 -9.85 -0.87 -4.46
CA MET A 63 -10.25 -0.08 -5.62
C MET A 63 -9.19 0.99 -5.92
N SER A 64 -8.93 1.27 -7.19
CA SER A 64 -7.98 2.33 -7.60
C SER A 64 -8.30 3.68 -6.97
N GLN A 65 -9.58 3.97 -6.73
CA GLN A 65 -10.02 5.20 -6.05
C GLN A 65 -9.63 5.24 -4.57
N GLU A 66 -9.67 4.10 -3.84
CA GLU A 66 -9.23 4.03 -2.44
C GLU A 66 -7.73 4.27 -2.32
N ILE A 67 -6.95 3.71 -3.25
CA ILE A 67 -5.50 3.90 -3.32
C ILE A 67 -5.18 5.38 -3.60
N LEU A 68 -5.88 6.00 -4.55
CA LEU A 68 -5.67 7.40 -4.92
C LEU A 68 -6.09 8.38 -3.81
N ASP A 69 -7.18 8.10 -3.10
CA ASP A 69 -7.61 8.93 -1.97
C ASP A 69 -6.60 8.84 -0.82
N ALA A 70 -6.16 7.62 -0.49
CA ALA A 70 -5.14 7.40 0.50
C ALA A 70 -3.79 8.03 0.11
N SER A 71 -3.35 7.91 -1.14
CA SER A 71 -2.11 8.55 -1.58
C SER A 71 -2.18 10.06 -1.44
N ARG A 72 -3.26 10.71 -1.86
CA ARG A 72 -3.44 12.16 -1.70
C ARG A 72 -3.46 12.62 -0.25
N LYS A 73 -3.90 11.75 0.66
CA LYS A 73 -4.00 12.06 2.10
C LYS A 73 -2.68 11.82 2.84
N TYR A 74 -1.88 10.86 2.41
CA TYR A 74 -0.77 10.31 3.21
C TYR A 74 0.61 10.37 2.54
N LEU A 75 0.69 10.58 1.21
CA LEU A 75 1.95 10.74 0.47
C LEU A 75 2.22 12.21 0.17
#